data_AF-A0A6M3IJG1-F1
#
_entry.id   AF-A0A6M3IJG1-F1
#
_cell.length_a   1.000
_cell.length_b   1.000
_cell.length_c   1.000
_cell.angle_alpha   90.00
_cell.angle_beta   90.00
_cell.angle_gamma   90.00
#
_symmetry.space_group_name_H-M   'P 1'
#
loop_
_entity.id
_entity.type
_entity.pdbx_description
1 polymer ?
#
loop_
_entity_poly.entity_id
_entity_poly.type
_entity_poly.pdbx_seq_one_letter_code
_entity_poly.pdbx_strand_id
1 'polypeptide(L)' 'MDMTAERKKHIDAMSYEGLLSRWRNAPCGDPWFQGETGKYWGERMAEMRSRPGCDGEHVRASKSIGWEG' A
#
# COMPACT_ATOMS: atom_id res chain seq x y z
N MET A 1 13.85 6.56 5.90
CA MET A 1 13.80 6.88 4.46
C MET A 1 12.90 8.10 4.29
N ASP A 2 13.47 9.23 3.89
CA ASP A 2 12.75 10.51 3.77
C ASP A 2 11.72 10.48 2.63
N MET A 3 10.62 11.20 2.82
CA MET A 3 9.62 11.34 1.78
C MET A 3 10.14 12.20 0.63
N THR A 4 10.49 11.59 -0.51
CA THR A 4 10.84 12.36 -1.72
C THR A 4 9.64 12.44 -2.66
N ALA A 5 9.59 13.49 -3.48
CA ALA A 5 8.53 13.69 -4.47
C ALA A 5 8.41 12.51 -5.45
N GLU A 6 9.54 11.87 -5.77
CA GLU A 6 9.60 10.67 -6.62
C GLU A 6 9.00 9.44 -5.95
N ARG A 7 9.31 9.20 -4.66
CA ARG A 7 8.73 8.12 -3.87
C ARG A 7 7.23 8.29 -3.69
N LYS A 8 6.79 9.53 -3.43
CA LYS A 8 5.37 9.88 -3.37
C LYS A 8 4.68 9.58 -4.69
N LYS A 9 5.23 10.03 -5.82
CA LYS A 9 4.71 9.71 -7.16
C LYS A 9 4.65 8.20 -7.41
N HIS A 10 5.64 7.45 -6.95
CA HIS A 10 5.65 6.00 -7.08
C HIS A 10 4.50 5.35 -6.31
N ILE A 11 4.26 5.78 -5.07
CA ILE A 11 3.14 5.31 -4.24
C ILE A 11 1.79 5.73 -4.85
N ASP A 12 1.68 6.95 -5.37
CA ASP A 12 0.46 7.46 -6.01
C ASP A 12 0.15 6.78 -7.34
N ALA A 13 1.17 6.34 -8.07
CA ALA A 13 1.00 5.61 -9.34
C ALA A 13 0.56 4.15 -9.14
N MET A 14 0.71 3.60 -7.93
CA MET A 14 0.30 2.22 -7.64
C MET A 14 -1.21 2.13 -7.37
N SER A 15 -1.82 1.07 -7.90
CA SER A 15 -3.18 0.69 -7.54
C SER A 15 -3.24 0.15 -6.11
N TYR A 16 -4.42 0.19 -5.48
CA TYR A 16 -4.64 -0.35 -4.14
C TYR A 16 -4.16 -1.79 -3.98
N GLU A 17 -4.41 -2.65 -4.97
CA GLU A 17 -3.94 -4.04 -4.99
C GLU A 17 -2.41 -4.14 -5.01
N GLY A 18 -1.73 -3.29 -5.79
CA GLY A 18 -0.26 -3.25 -5.82
C GLY A 18 0.33 -2.78 -4.49
N LEU A 19 -0.29 -1.77 -3.87
CA LEU A 19 0.09 -1.30 -2.53
C LEU A 19 -0.06 -2.41 -1.48
N LEU A 20 -1.20 -3.12 -1.50
CA LEU A 20 -1.48 -4.21 -0.57
C LEU A 20 -0.58 -5.43 -0.81
N SER A 21 -0.30 -5.76 -2.08
CA SER A 21 0.58 -6.87 -2.45
C SER A 21 2.00 -6.63 -1.97
N ARG A 22 2.52 -5.43 -2.20
CA ARG A 22 3.87 -5.06 -1.74
C ARG A 22 3.94 -5.00 -0.22
N TRP A 23 2.90 -4.51 0.45
CA TRP A 23 2.84 -4.52 1.92
C TRP A 23 2.87 -5.94 2.50
N ARG A 24 2.20 -6.91 1.86
CA ARG A 24 2.17 -8.31 2.33
C ARG A 24 3.46 -9.08 2.07
N ASN A 25 4.07 -8.87 0.90
CA ASN A 25 5.20 -9.68 0.43
C ASN A 25 6.56 -9.07 0.74
N ALA A 26 6.61 -7.82 1.17
CA ALA A 26 7.88 -7.20 1.51
C ALA A 26 8.48 -7.78 2.80
N PRO A 27 9.83 -7.85 2.87
CA PRO A 27 10.50 -8.33 4.07
C PRO A 27 10.21 -7.40 5.26
N CYS A 28 10.18 -7.99 6.45
CA CYS A 28 10.07 -7.23 7.69
C CYS A 28 11.25 -6.24 7.79
N GLY A 29 10.94 -4.95 8.01
CA GLY A 29 11.93 -3.89 8.05
C GLY A 29 12.23 -3.25 6.68
N ASP A 30 11.40 -3.50 5.66
CA ASP A 30 11.58 -2.83 4.37
C ASP A 30 11.54 -1.29 4.51
N PRO A 31 12.52 -0.56 3.95
CA PRO A 31 12.64 0.90 4.10
C PRO A 31 11.44 1.69 3.60
N TRP A 32 10.64 1.15 2.68
CA TRP A 32 9.43 1.79 2.17
C TRP A 32 8.34 1.93 3.23
N PHE A 33 8.34 1.04 4.23
CA PHE A 33 7.38 1.07 5.34
C PHE A 33 7.95 1.69 6.61
N GLN A 34 9.10 2.35 6.51
CA GLN A 34 9.77 2.99 7.63
C GLN A 34 9.75 4.52 7.51
N GLY A 35 9.72 5.19 8.66
CA GLY A 35 9.75 6.65 8.75
C GLY A 35 8.56 7.30 8.04
N GLU A 36 8.81 8.41 7.36
CA GLU A 36 7.76 9.19 6.68
C GLU A 36 7.15 8.43 5.51
N THR A 37 7.97 7.70 4.74
CA THR A 37 7.52 6.93 3.57
C THR A 37 6.47 5.89 3.98
N GLY A 38 6.71 5.16 5.07
CA GLY A 38 5.77 4.19 5.60
C GLY A 38 4.50 4.80 6.17
N LYS A 39 4.61 5.96 6.82
CA LYS A 39 3.44 6.72 7.30
C LYS A 39 2.51 7.07 6.15
N TYR A 40 3.05 7.65 5.08
CA TYR A 40 2.23 8.01 3.90
C TYR A 40 1.69 6.81 3.16
N TRP A 41 2.44 5.70 3.12
CA TRP A 41 1.93 4.46 2.54
C TRP A 41 0.65 4.01 3.27
N GLY A 42 0.68 4.01 4.61
CA GLY A 42 -0.49 3.71 5.43
C GLY A 42 -1.64 4.70 5.22
N GLU A 43 -1.34 6.01 5.19
CA GLU A 43 -2.33 7.05 4.90
C GLU A 43 -2.96 6.88 3.52
N ARG A 44 -2.18 6.54 2.50
CA ARG A 44 -2.67 6.33 1.13
C ARG A 44 -3.58 5.11 1.03
N MET A 45 -3.20 3.99 1.65
CA MET A 45 -4.05 2.81 1.71
C MET A 45 -5.35 3.08 2.49
N ALA A 46 -5.28 3.83 3.60
CA ALA A 46 -6.45 4.21 4.38
C ALA A 46 -7.39 5.14 3.60
N GLU A 47 -6.84 6.13 2.88
CA GLU A 47 -7.62 7.03 2.03
C GLU A 47 -8.34 6.25 0.93
N MET A 48 -7.63 5.36 0.23
CA MET A 48 -8.23 4.53 -0.81
C MET A 48 -9.35 3.65 -0.23
N ARG A 49 -9.12 3.01 0.92
CA ARG A 49 -10.14 2.17 1.60
C ARG A 49 -11.35 2.97 2.08
N SER A 50 -11.17 4.23 2.45
CA SER A 50 -12.25 5.12 2.92
C SER A 50 -13.17 5.58 1.78
N ARG A 51 -12.80 5.37 0.51
CA ARG A 51 -13.64 5.75 -0.64
C ARG A 51 -14.88 4.86 -0.73
N PRO A 52 -16.06 5.42 -1.02
CA PRO A 52 -17.29 4.64 -1.16
C PRO A 52 -17.16 3.59 -2.28
N GLY A 53 -17.49 2.34 -1.96
CA GLY A 53 -17.39 1.20 -2.88
C GLY A 53 -16.04 0.47 -2.87
N CYS A 54 -15.06 0.95 -2.10
CA CYS A 54 -13.72 0.37 -2.08
C CYS A 54 -13.61 -0.90 -1.19
N ASP A 55 -14.62 -1.22 -0.37
CA ASP A 55 -14.71 -2.48 0.38
C ASP A 55 -14.68 -3.71 -0.56
N GLY A 56 -15.36 -3.62 -1.71
CA GLY A 56 -15.36 -4.68 -2.72
C GLY A 56 -13.99 -4.85 -3.36
N GLU A 57 -13.30 -3.75 -3.64
CA GLU A 57 -11.91 -3.78 -4.13
C GLU A 57 -10.94 -4.32 -3.10
N HIS A 58 -11.10 -3.98 -1.82
CA HIS A 58 -10.27 -4.51 -0.75
C HIS A 58 -10.40 -6.02 -0.62
N VAL A 59 -11.63 -6.54 -0.63
CA VAL A 59 -11.89 -7.99 -0.56
C VAL A 59 -11.37 -8.69 -1.82
N ARG A 60 -11.58 -8.12 -3.00
CA ARG A 60 -11.07 -8.66 -4.28
C ARG A 60 -9.54 -8.71 -4.29
N ALA A 61 -8.89 -7.59 -3.94
CA ALA A 61 -7.44 -7.50 -3.86
C ALA A 61 -6.86 -8.48 -2.84
N SER A 62 -7.45 -8.55 -1.63
CA SER A 62 -7.00 -9.49 -0.60
C SER A 62 -7.11 -10.95 -1.04
N LYS A 63 -8.16 -11.32 -1.79
CA LYS A 63 -8.32 -12.65 -2.39
C LYS A 63 -7.36 -12.91 -3.54
N SER A 64 -7.10 -11.90 -4.37
CA SER A 64 -6.21 -11.94 -5.54
C SER A 64 -4.74 -12.13 -5.14
N ILE A 65 -4.29 -11.36 -4.15
CA ILE A 65 -2.94 -11.44 -3.60
C ILE A 65 -2.72 -12.76 -2.88
N GLY A 66 -3.78 -13.29 -2.25
CA GLY A 66 -3.69 -14.48 -1.42
C GLY A 66 -2.87 -14.28 -0.14
N TRP A 67 -2.62 -15.39 0.53
CA TRP A 67 -1.62 -15.53 1.58
C TRP A 67 -0.82 -16.78 1.20
N GLU A 68 0.30 -16.61 0.52
CA GLU A 68 1.32 -17.66 0.52
C GLU A 68 2.04 -17.54 1.87
N GLY A 69 1.46 -18.21 2.88
CA GLY A 69 2.08 -18.45 4.17
C GLY A 69 2.77 -19.80 4.17
#